data_AF-A0A3A4WPN5-F1
#
_entry.id   AF-A0A3A4WPN5-F1
#
_cell.length_a   1.000
_cell.length_b   1.000
_cell.length_c   1.000
_cell.angle_alpha   90.00
_cell.angle_beta   90.00
_cell.angle_gamma   90.00
#
_symmetry.space_group_name_H-M   'P 1'
#
loop_
_entity.id
_entity.type
_entity.pdbx_description
1 polymer ?
#
loop_
_entity_poly.entity_id
_entity_poly.type
_entity_poly.pdbx_seq_one_letter_code
_entity_poly.pdbx_strand_id
1 'polypeptide(L)'
;MGCYLGFSTHVAEMSDMKKSYVVDTNVFLADPLAIYAFPGSDILIPDVVLSELDRLKTSKLDKKLRYRGRQISRILFSLSEKGLLLEGIPIEDDTTVRVVAFDQSMGIPATLNPKNTDDRILAVASQAAHAGADVTIVTNDLNMLLKAQTLELPVVRYGEDDERGLASRIGQGIKRNRAVAAAALVGVMALGIAVYALQVSTRANGGNPAFPGQGEAAPPAMQQLQAKELEYRQRLNQNPRDVAALIGLGNVNADIAQITKSTDHFRAAASYYNKALKIAPDNPNVRTDMAIAHFYLGEVDTAIKEVKQALKYAPNHPQAHYNLGVFYFKGKKDSVSAVRELNAAIRADKVGELSGQARELLREIRTQERQGGQ
;
A
#
# COMPACT_ATOMS: atom_id res chain seq x y z
N MET A 1 -21.22 -20.81 65.40
CA MET A 1 -19.76 -20.60 65.46
C MET A 1 -19.16 -21.46 64.35
N GLY A 2 -18.84 -20.93 63.17
CA GLY A 2 -17.70 -20.02 62.90
C GLY A 2 -16.47 -20.90 62.63
N CYS A 3 -15.69 -20.81 61.56
CA CYS A 3 -15.51 -19.78 60.54
C CYS A 3 -15.05 -20.44 59.23
N TYR A 4 -15.58 -19.96 58.09
CA TYR A 4 -14.88 -20.00 56.82
C TYR A 4 -14.04 -18.71 56.74
N LEU A 5 -12.72 -18.83 56.78
CA LEU A 5 -11.73 -17.82 56.40
C LEU A 5 -10.89 -18.51 55.32
N GLY A 6 -10.70 -18.02 54.10
CA GLY A 6 -10.49 -16.62 53.70
C GLY A 6 -9.00 -16.42 53.39
N PHE A 7 -8.56 -16.87 52.22
CA PHE A 7 -7.35 -16.40 51.52
C PHE A 7 -7.76 -16.29 50.05
N SER A 8 -8.39 -15.19 49.63
CA SER A 8 -7.79 -13.89 49.31
C SER A 8 -6.70 -13.98 48.24
N THR A 9 -7.15 -13.64 47.03
CA THR A 9 -6.47 -12.78 46.04
C THR A 9 -5.13 -13.27 45.47
N HIS A 10 -5.21 -14.12 44.45
CA HIS A 10 -4.35 -14.05 43.26
C HIS A 10 -5.24 -13.90 42.02
N VAL A 11 -6.02 -12.82 41.98
CA VAL A 11 -6.46 -12.22 40.72
C VAL A 11 -5.62 -10.95 40.58
N ALA A 12 -4.31 -11.14 40.50
CA ALA A 12 -3.37 -10.09 40.15
C ALA A 12 -3.14 -10.22 38.65
N GLU A 13 -3.80 -9.33 37.91
CA GLU A 13 -3.47 -8.91 36.55
C GLU A 13 -3.37 -10.03 35.50
N MET A 14 -4.54 -10.59 35.11
CA MET A 14 -4.74 -10.84 33.69
C MET A 14 -4.83 -9.48 33.00
N SER A 15 -3.68 -8.82 32.80
CA SER A 15 -3.56 -7.78 31.80
C SER A 15 -4.16 -8.33 30.51
N ASP A 16 -5.05 -7.57 29.87
CA ASP A 16 -5.70 -7.92 28.61
C ASP A 16 -4.64 -8.43 27.63
N MET A 17 -4.49 -9.75 27.56
CA MET A 17 -3.28 -10.35 26.98
C MET A 17 -3.49 -10.29 25.48
N LYS A 18 -2.78 -9.35 24.86
CA LYS A 18 -3.03 -8.95 23.50
C LYS A 18 -2.80 -10.13 22.55
N LYS A 19 -3.83 -10.47 21.77
CA LYS A 19 -3.78 -11.60 20.85
C LYS A 19 -2.72 -11.37 19.77
N SER A 20 -1.96 -12.39 19.43
CA SER A 20 -0.89 -12.34 18.44
C SER A 20 -1.26 -13.11 17.18
N TYR A 21 -1.19 -12.46 16.02
CA TYR A 21 -1.47 -13.08 14.72
C TYR A 21 -0.19 -13.28 13.92
N VAL A 22 0.17 -14.54 13.67
CA VAL A 22 1.29 -14.87 12.79
C VAL A 22 0.77 -15.01 11.36
N VAL A 23 1.16 -14.09 10.50
CA VAL A 23 0.57 -13.98 9.15
C VAL A 23 1.46 -14.64 8.10
N ASP A 24 0.86 -15.53 7.32
CA ASP A 24 1.48 -16.20 6.19
C ASP A 24 1.79 -15.23 5.03
N THR A 25 2.92 -15.45 4.35
CA THR A 25 3.29 -14.74 3.13
C THR A 25 2.18 -14.78 2.08
N ASN A 26 1.53 -15.92 1.87
CA ASN A 26 0.47 -16.03 0.86
C ASN A 26 -0.74 -15.15 1.18
N VAL A 27 -1.03 -14.93 2.46
CA VAL A 27 -2.09 -13.99 2.89
C VAL A 27 -1.70 -12.57 2.53
N PHE A 28 -0.46 -12.15 2.80
CA PHE A 28 0.02 -10.84 2.37
C PHE A 28 0.04 -10.69 0.84
N LEU A 29 0.42 -11.74 0.10
CA LEU A 29 0.41 -11.72 -1.37
C LEU A 29 -1.00 -11.75 -1.96
N ALA A 30 -1.99 -12.26 -1.23
CA ALA A 30 -3.39 -12.14 -1.60
C ALA A 30 -3.87 -10.70 -1.36
N ASP A 31 -3.55 -10.14 -0.20
CA ASP A 31 -3.92 -8.80 0.24
C ASP A 31 -2.79 -8.14 1.05
N PRO A 32 -2.07 -7.16 0.46
CA PRO A 32 -1.04 -6.40 1.17
C PRO A 32 -1.55 -5.65 2.41
N LEU A 33 -2.86 -5.41 2.52
CA LEU A 33 -3.48 -4.72 3.65
C LEU A 33 -3.88 -5.67 4.79
N ALA A 34 -3.66 -6.98 4.66
CA ALA A 34 -3.91 -7.96 5.73
C ALA A 34 -3.17 -7.62 7.05
N ILE A 35 -2.10 -6.82 6.97
CA ILE A 35 -1.38 -6.27 8.13
C ILE A 35 -2.25 -5.38 9.03
N TYR A 36 -3.37 -4.87 8.52
CA TYR A 36 -4.34 -4.02 9.23
C TYR A 36 -5.63 -4.77 9.61
N ALA A 37 -5.74 -6.06 9.31
CA ALA A 37 -7.01 -6.80 9.41
C ALA A 37 -7.40 -7.20 10.84
N PHE A 38 -6.50 -7.04 11.82
CA PHE A 38 -6.71 -7.48 13.20
C PHE A 38 -6.48 -6.31 14.18
N PRO A 39 -7.49 -5.46 14.42
CA PRO A 39 -7.41 -4.35 15.37
C PRO A 39 -7.23 -4.87 16.80
N GLY A 40 -6.50 -4.14 17.64
CA GLY A 40 -6.23 -4.48 19.04
C GLY A 40 -5.34 -5.71 19.21
N SER A 41 -4.45 -6.00 18.25
CA SER A 41 -3.66 -7.24 18.24
C SER A 41 -2.18 -7.01 17.89
N ASP A 42 -1.35 -8.03 18.10
CA ASP A 42 0.05 -8.01 17.68
C ASP A 42 0.22 -8.81 16.39
N ILE A 43 0.53 -8.14 15.29
CA ILE A 43 0.82 -8.76 14.00
C ILE A 43 2.28 -9.18 13.98
N LEU A 44 2.51 -10.49 14.00
CA LEU A 44 3.82 -11.11 13.92
C LEU A 44 4.12 -11.49 12.47
N ILE A 45 5.18 -10.92 11.92
CA ILE A 45 5.67 -11.21 10.57
C ILE A 45 6.94 -12.04 10.70
N PRO A 46 6.89 -13.36 10.43
CA PRO A 46 8.09 -14.18 10.41
C PRO A 46 9.15 -13.62 9.46
N ASP A 47 10.42 -13.59 9.86
CA ASP A 47 11.53 -13.09 9.03
C ASP A 47 11.64 -13.79 7.67
N VAL A 48 11.22 -15.06 7.61
CA VAL A 48 11.13 -15.83 6.36
C VAL A 48 10.19 -15.19 5.34
N VAL A 49 9.12 -14.50 5.77
CA VAL A 49 8.22 -13.71 4.90
C VAL A 49 9.03 -12.66 4.15
N LEU A 50 9.94 -11.95 4.81
CA LEU A 50 10.80 -10.95 4.17
C LEU A 50 11.71 -11.58 3.10
N SER A 51 12.22 -12.78 3.38
CA SER A 51 13.04 -13.55 2.43
C SER A 51 12.23 -13.97 1.21
N GLU A 52 10.97 -14.37 1.38
CA GLU A 52 10.07 -14.71 0.29
C GLU A 52 9.68 -13.49 -0.54
N LEU A 53 9.37 -12.36 0.10
CA LEU A 53 9.14 -11.08 -0.59
C LEU A 53 10.34 -10.66 -1.44
N ASP A 54 11.57 -10.90 -0.97
CA ASP A 54 12.78 -10.62 -1.73
C ASP A 54 12.96 -11.56 -2.93
N ARG A 55 12.76 -12.87 -2.73
CA ARG A 55 12.80 -13.87 -3.82
C ARG A 55 11.75 -13.61 -4.89
N LEU A 56 10.58 -13.09 -4.49
CA LEU A 56 9.52 -12.74 -5.44
C LEU A 56 9.95 -11.63 -6.41
N LYS A 57 10.86 -10.73 -6.02
CA LYS A 57 11.40 -9.68 -6.91
C LYS A 57 12.10 -10.25 -8.14
N THR A 58 12.73 -11.41 -8.03
CA THR A 58 13.54 -12.05 -9.10
C THR A 58 12.84 -13.24 -9.75
N SER A 59 11.77 -13.76 -9.15
CA SER A 59 11.00 -14.88 -9.67
C SER A 59 10.31 -14.59 -11.02
N LYS A 60 10.13 -15.63 -11.85
CA LYS A 60 9.31 -15.58 -13.08
C LYS A 60 7.79 -15.55 -12.80
N LEU A 61 7.38 -15.40 -11.55
CA LEU A 61 5.98 -15.44 -11.10
C LEU A 61 5.15 -14.27 -11.66
N ASP A 62 3.83 -14.42 -11.58
CA ASP A 62 2.81 -13.48 -12.07
C ASP A 62 3.15 -12.01 -11.73
N LYS A 63 3.01 -11.13 -12.73
CA LYS A 63 3.18 -9.69 -12.60
C LYS A 63 2.34 -9.11 -11.44
N LYS A 64 1.14 -9.65 -11.19
CA LYS A 64 0.29 -9.22 -10.07
C LYS A 64 0.88 -9.58 -8.71
N LEU A 65 1.38 -10.80 -8.54
CA LEU A 65 2.01 -11.26 -7.30
C LEU A 65 3.27 -10.44 -6.97
N ARG A 66 4.10 -10.12 -7.96
CA ARG A 66 5.29 -9.27 -7.75
C ARG A 66 4.94 -7.83 -7.39
N TYR A 67 3.89 -7.28 -8.00
CA TYR A 67 3.39 -5.97 -7.64
C TYR A 67 2.93 -5.94 -6.17
N ARG A 68 2.15 -6.93 -5.74
CA ARG A 68 1.71 -7.08 -4.34
C ARG A 68 2.89 -7.29 -3.38
N GLY A 69 3.88 -8.11 -3.75
CA GLY A 69 5.13 -8.26 -3.03
C GLY A 69 5.87 -6.94 -2.77
N ARG A 70 5.92 -6.08 -3.80
CA ARG A 70 6.49 -4.72 -3.68
C ARG A 70 5.63 -3.80 -2.82
N GLN A 71 4.30 -3.92 -2.87
CA GLN A 71 3.43 -3.14 -1.99
C GLN A 71 3.71 -3.47 -0.52
N ILE A 72 3.80 -4.76 -0.16
CA ILE A 72 4.13 -5.18 1.21
C ILE A 72 5.50 -4.65 1.60
N SER A 73 6.51 -4.78 0.73
CA SER A 73 7.85 -4.25 0.98
C SER A 73 7.84 -2.74 1.27
N ARG A 74 7.02 -1.96 0.55
CA ARG A 74 6.87 -0.51 0.78
C ARG A 74 6.14 -0.20 2.08
N ILE A 75 5.12 -0.99 2.44
CA ILE A 75 4.41 -0.84 3.71
C ILE A 75 5.40 -1.08 4.87
N LEU A 76 6.13 -2.19 4.84
CA LEU A 76 7.11 -2.53 5.88
C LEU A 76 8.24 -1.51 5.96
N PHE A 77 8.71 -1.00 4.82
CA PHE A 77 9.70 0.07 4.79
C PHE A 77 9.15 1.36 5.44
N SER A 78 7.93 1.77 5.09
CA SER A 78 7.29 2.96 5.69
C SER A 78 7.03 2.79 7.19
N LEU A 79 6.70 1.58 7.64
CA LEU A 79 6.60 1.28 9.07
C LEU A 79 7.99 1.42 9.72
N SER A 80 9.05 0.89 9.11
CA SER A 80 10.41 0.99 9.65
C SER A 80 10.94 2.43 9.79
N GLU A 81 10.36 3.39 9.09
CA GLU A 81 10.69 4.82 9.28
C GLU A 81 10.15 5.36 10.62
N LYS A 82 9.19 4.67 11.24
CA LYS A 82 8.58 5.05 12.53
C LYS A 82 9.20 4.34 13.73
N GLY A 83 10.07 3.35 13.51
CA GLY A 83 10.70 2.58 14.58
C GLY A 83 11.31 1.27 14.10
N LEU A 84 11.88 0.50 15.03
CA LEU A 84 12.46 -0.79 14.71
C LEU A 84 11.37 -1.86 14.59
N LEU A 85 11.25 -2.48 13.41
CA LEU A 85 10.29 -3.56 13.16
C LEU A 85 10.46 -4.74 14.15
N LEU A 86 11.67 -4.94 14.71
CA LEU A 86 11.91 -5.98 15.71
C LEU A 86 11.25 -5.65 17.07
N GLU A 87 11.27 -4.38 17.47
CA GLU A 87 10.68 -3.90 18.73
C GLU A 87 9.16 -3.82 18.64
N GLY A 88 8.64 -3.67 17.43
CA GLY A 88 7.22 -3.56 17.14
C GLY A 88 6.82 -2.11 16.94
N ILE A 89 6.00 -1.88 15.93
CA ILE A 89 5.60 -0.55 15.49
C ILE A 89 4.10 -0.41 15.71
N PRO A 90 3.66 0.53 16.58
CA PRO A 90 2.24 0.77 16.76
C PRO A 90 1.65 1.35 15.47
N ILE A 91 0.51 0.80 15.09
CA ILE A 91 -0.33 1.27 14.00
C ILE A 91 -1.69 1.68 14.58
N GLU A 92 -2.76 1.61 13.78
CA GLU A 92 -4.11 2.01 14.20
C GLU A 92 -4.75 0.99 15.16
N ASP A 93 -5.79 1.42 15.88
CA ASP A 93 -6.63 0.59 16.76
C ASP A 93 -5.88 -0.25 17.79
N ASP A 94 -4.83 0.31 18.41
CA ASP A 94 -3.97 -0.40 19.37
C ASP A 94 -3.34 -1.66 18.76
N THR A 95 -3.10 -1.71 17.45
CA THR A 95 -2.40 -2.84 16.82
C THR A 95 -0.91 -2.56 16.73
N THR A 96 -0.08 -3.58 16.95
CA THR A 96 1.38 -3.48 16.79
C THR A 96 1.83 -4.42 15.69
N VAL A 97 2.72 -3.96 14.80
CA VAL A 97 3.33 -4.81 13.77
C VAL A 97 4.78 -5.06 14.13
N ARG A 98 5.20 -6.32 14.17
CA ARG A 98 6.60 -6.67 14.40
C ARG A 98 7.10 -7.80 13.51
N VAL A 99 8.38 -7.73 13.15
CA VAL A 99 9.09 -8.82 12.49
C VAL A 99 9.69 -9.73 13.57
N VAL A 100 9.41 -11.02 13.48
CA VAL A 100 9.89 -12.03 14.43
C VAL A 100 10.86 -12.96 13.72
N ALA A 101 12.09 -13.01 14.22
CA ALA A 101 13.10 -13.92 13.71
C ALA A 101 12.93 -15.31 14.29
N PHE A 102 13.13 -16.33 13.46
CA PHE A 102 13.26 -17.70 13.93
C PHE A 102 14.53 -17.88 14.77
N ASP A 103 14.39 -18.28 16.04
CA ASP A 103 15.51 -18.56 16.92
C ASP A 103 16.01 -20.00 16.68
N GLN A 104 17.23 -20.14 16.14
CA GLN A 104 17.82 -21.45 15.84
C GLN A 104 18.24 -22.23 17.10
N SER A 105 18.41 -21.54 18.24
CA SER A 105 18.77 -22.18 19.50
C SER A 105 17.57 -22.81 20.21
N MET A 106 16.38 -22.28 19.94
CA MET A 106 15.10 -22.84 20.36
C MET A 106 14.74 -23.97 19.40
N GLY A 107 14.63 -25.20 19.92
CA GLY A 107 14.33 -26.37 19.10
C GLY A 107 13.07 -26.20 18.25
N ILE A 108 13.04 -26.87 17.10
CA ILE A 108 11.86 -26.93 16.23
C ILE A 108 11.10 -28.23 16.53
N PRO A 109 9.76 -28.22 16.54
CA PRO A 109 8.99 -29.46 16.55
C PRO A 109 9.49 -30.45 15.50
N ALA A 110 9.68 -31.71 15.87
CA ALA A 110 10.29 -32.74 15.01
C ALA A 110 9.53 -32.99 13.69
N THR A 111 8.27 -32.55 13.62
CA THR A 111 7.40 -32.65 12.44
C THR A 111 7.67 -31.58 11.38
N LEU A 112 8.47 -30.55 11.66
CA LEU A 112 8.73 -29.43 10.76
C LEU A 112 10.15 -29.47 10.17
N ASN A 113 10.29 -29.01 8.92
CA ASN A 113 11.57 -28.91 8.24
C ASN A 113 12.10 -27.45 8.24
N PRO A 114 13.24 -27.16 8.90
CA PRO A 114 13.80 -25.80 8.97
C PRO A 114 14.15 -25.17 7.60
N LYS A 115 14.30 -25.99 6.55
CA LYS A 115 14.61 -25.49 5.19
C LYS A 115 13.36 -25.06 4.41
N ASN A 116 12.19 -25.55 4.79
CA ASN A 116 10.92 -25.20 4.15
C ASN A 116 10.41 -23.87 4.73
N THR A 117 9.92 -22.97 3.88
CA THR A 117 9.53 -21.62 4.31
C THR A 117 8.23 -21.62 5.13
N ASP A 118 7.23 -22.39 4.73
CA ASP A 118 5.98 -22.57 5.48
C ASP A 118 6.23 -23.16 6.88
N ASP A 119 7.11 -24.15 6.97
CA ASP A 119 7.51 -24.77 8.23
C ASP A 119 8.25 -23.80 9.15
N ARG A 120 9.01 -22.85 8.58
CA ARG A 120 9.63 -21.77 9.35
C ARG A 120 8.60 -20.79 9.91
N ILE A 121 7.53 -20.50 9.17
CA ILE A 121 6.40 -19.68 9.67
C ILE A 121 5.76 -20.38 10.88
N LEU A 122 5.48 -21.68 10.76
CA LEU A 122 4.92 -22.49 11.85
C LEU A 122 5.88 -22.60 13.04
N ALA A 123 7.19 -22.69 12.79
CA ALA A 123 8.19 -22.74 13.84
C ALA A 123 8.25 -21.43 14.64
N VAL A 124 8.19 -20.27 13.97
CA VAL A 124 8.09 -18.96 14.62
C VAL A 124 6.82 -18.86 15.46
N ALA A 125 5.68 -19.31 14.93
CA ALA A 125 4.42 -19.32 15.67
C ALA A 125 4.49 -20.21 16.92
N SER A 126 5.07 -21.40 16.78
CA SER A 126 5.28 -22.33 17.89
C SER A 126 6.20 -21.72 18.95
N GLN A 127 7.32 -21.11 18.56
CA GLN A 127 8.25 -20.46 19.50
C GLN A 127 7.58 -19.30 20.26
N ALA A 128 6.79 -18.48 19.57
CA ALA A 128 6.03 -17.41 20.21
C ALA A 128 4.99 -17.94 21.21
N ALA A 129 4.29 -19.03 20.88
CA ALA A 129 3.36 -19.69 21.79
C ALA A 129 4.07 -20.28 23.02
N HIS A 130 5.22 -20.94 22.83
CA HIS A 130 6.03 -21.45 23.94
C HIS A 130 6.61 -20.34 24.83
N ALA A 131 6.83 -19.14 24.28
CA ALA A 131 7.22 -17.95 25.03
C ALA A 131 6.04 -17.29 25.78
N GLY A 132 4.82 -17.85 25.68
CA GLY A 132 3.63 -17.41 26.43
C GLY A 132 2.70 -16.47 25.66
N ALA A 133 2.92 -16.21 24.36
CA ALA A 133 2.01 -15.39 23.58
C ALA A 133 0.73 -16.16 23.19
N ASP A 134 -0.43 -15.48 23.18
CA ASP A 134 -1.68 -16.02 22.62
C ASP A 134 -1.65 -15.95 21.10
N VAL A 135 -1.07 -16.99 20.46
CA VAL A 135 -0.79 -17.01 19.03
C VAL A 135 -1.93 -17.64 18.24
N THR A 136 -2.30 -16.99 17.12
CA THR A 136 -3.15 -17.56 16.08
C THR A 136 -2.48 -17.38 14.72
N ILE A 137 -2.42 -18.44 13.93
CA ILE A 137 -1.88 -18.39 12.56
C ILE A 137 -2.97 -17.89 11.61
N VAL A 138 -2.59 -17.03 10.67
CA VAL A 138 -3.45 -16.57 9.58
C VAL A 138 -2.92 -17.17 8.29
N THR A 139 -3.61 -18.15 7.74
CA THR A 139 -3.26 -18.80 6.47
C THR A 139 -4.50 -19.34 5.76
N ASN A 140 -4.42 -19.36 4.43
CA ASN A 140 -5.42 -20.00 3.57
C ASN A 140 -4.89 -21.29 2.94
N ASP A 141 -3.63 -21.67 3.21
CA ASP A 141 -3.02 -22.87 2.64
C ASP A 141 -3.44 -24.12 3.42
N LEU A 142 -3.94 -25.13 2.70
CA LEU A 142 -4.44 -26.36 3.30
C LEU A 142 -3.33 -27.15 4.03
N ASN A 143 -2.11 -27.17 3.51
CA ASN A 143 -1.01 -27.90 4.14
C ASN A 143 -0.57 -27.21 5.43
N MET A 144 -0.52 -25.88 5.44
CA MET A 144 -0.23 -25.12 6.66
C MET A 144 -1.32 -25.31 7.72
N LEU A 145 -2.60 -25.30 7.32
CA LEU A 145 -3.73 -25.58 8.21
C LEU A 145 -3.59 -26.94 8.91
N LEU A 146 -3.30 -28.01 8.15
CA LEU A 146 -3.14 -29.36 8.69
C LEU A 146 -1.93 -29.46 9.63
N LYS A 147 -0.79 -28.85 9.27
CA LYS A 147 0.41 -28.87 10.11
C LYS A 147 0.21 -28.08 11.40
N ALA A 148 -0.44 -26.92 11.36
CA ALA A 148 -0.75 -26.13 12.54
C ALA A 148 -1.61 -26.90 13.55
N GLN A 149 -2.56 -27.72 13.08
CA GLN A 149 -3.34 -28.62 13.94
C GLN A 149 -2.45 -29.63 14.69
N THR A 150 -1.42 -30.17 14.03
CA THR A 150 -0.46 -31.10 14.70
C THR A 150 0.40 -30.43 15.77
N LEU A 151 0.47 -29.09 15.75
CA LEU A 151 1.20 -28.27 16.71
C LEU A 151 0.26 -27.65 17.76
N GLU A 152 -1.04 -27.97 17.70
CA GLU A 152 -2.08 -27.39 18.55
C GLU A 152 -2.16 -25.85 18.45
N LEU A 153 -1.73 -25.28 17.32
CA LEU A 153 -1.78 -23.84 17.07
C LEU A 153 -3.15 -23.46 16.49
N PRO A 154 -3.86 -22.47 17.08
CA PRO A 154 -5.08 -21.93 16.50
C PRO A 154 -4.83 -21.34 15.11
N VAL A 155 -5.78 -21.52 14.18
CA VAL A 155 -5.68 -20.99 12.82
C VAL A 155 -6.97 -20.28 12.42
N VAL A 156 -6.83 -19.19 11.67
CA VAL A 156 -7.91 -18.41 11.05
C VAL A 156 -7.66 -18.32 9.55
N ARG A 157 -8.74 -18.48 8.75
CA ARG A 157 -8.68 -18.31 7.29
C ARG A 157 -8.98 -16.87 6.93
N TYR A 158 -8.07 -16.24 6.19
CA TYR A 158 -8.23 -14.86 5.76
C TYR A 158 -9.34 -14.74 4.71
N GLY A 159 -10.40 -13.98 5.02
CA GLY A 159 -11.52 -13.68 4.12
C GLY A 159 -12.73 -14.61 4.19
N GLU A 160 -12.66 -15.76 4.88
CA GLU A 160 -13.82 -16.65 5.07
C GLU A 160 -14.57 -16.39 6.38
N ASP A 161 -13.88 -15.92 7.42
CA ASP A 161 -14.48 -15.61 8.71
C ASP A 161 -15.17 -14.21 8.74
N ASP A 162 -15.13 -13.47 7.63
CA ASP A 162 -15.48 -12.05 7.59
C ASP A 162 -16.89 -11.72 7.07
N GLU A 163 -17.62 -12.69 6.48
CA GLU A 163 -19.05 -12.48 6.20
C GLU A 163 -19.89 -12.43 7.48
N ARG A 164 -19.39 -12.96 8.59
CA ARG A 164 -20.03 -12.85 9.92
C ARG A 164 -19.29 -11.91 10.88
N GLY A 165 -18.04 -11.54 10.59
CA GLY A 165 -17.16 -10.72 11.42
C GLY A 165 -17.29 -9.22 11.20
N LEU A 166 -16.99 -8.70 10.00
CA LEU A 166 -16.99 -7.25 9.75
C LEU A 166 -18.39 -6.63 9.80
N ALA A 167 -19.36 -7.28 9.15
CA ALA A 167 -20.72 -6.73 9.05
C ALA A 167 -21.47 -6.72 10.40
N SER A 168 -21.21 -7.69 11.28
CA SER A 168 -21.85 -7.75 12.60
C SER A 168 -21.18 -6.86 13.65
N ARG A 169 -19.86 -6.60 13.52
CA ARG A 169 -19.08 -5.81 14.49
C ARG A 169 -19.15 -4.30 14.24
N ILE A 170 -19.43 -3.86 13.01
CA ILE A 170 -19.77 -2.46 12.72
C ILE A 170 -21.17 -2.09 13.27
N GLY A 171 -22.04 -3.08 13.52
CA GLY A 171 -23.43 -2.88 13.95
C GLY A 171 -23.65 -2.63 15.46
N GLN A 172 -22.73 -3.03 16.34
CA GLN A 172 -22.95 -2.95 17.80
C GLN A 172 -22.33 -1.72 18.48
N GLY A 173 -21.34 -1.06 17.88
CA GLY A 173 -20.81 0.23 18.37
C GLY A 173 -21.74 1.42 18.12
N ILE A 174 -22.69 1.29 17.19
CA ILE A 174 -23.54 2.41 16.72
C ILE A 174 -24.81 2.61 17.57
N LYS A 175 -25.19 1.67 18.44
CA LYS A 175 -26.46 1.78 19.19
C LYS A 175 -26.40 2.62 20.47
N ARG A 176 -25.21 2.91 21.04
CA ARG A 176 -25.13 3.65 22.31
C ARG A 176 -25.01 5.18 22.16
N ASN A 177 -24.58 5.69 21.00
CA ASN A 177 -24.44 7.13 20.76
C ASN A 177 -25.57 7.76 19.92
N ARG A 178 -26.52 6.97 19.41
CA ARG A 178 -27.64 7.49 18.60
C ARG A 178 -28.65 8.31 19.40
N ALA A 179 -28.85 8.01 20.68
CA ALA A 179 -29.82 8.74 21.51
C ALA A 179 -29.33 10.16 21.88
N VAL A 180 -28.03 10.31 22.14
CA VAL A 180 -27.42 11.61 22.51
C VAL A 180 -27.22 12.50 21.27
N ALA A 181 -26.84 11.91 20.13
CA ALA A 181 -26.69 12.64 18.87
C ALA A 181 -28.04 13.11 18.28
N ALA A 182 -29.10 12.32 18.41
CA ALA A 182 -30.43 12.69 17.91
C ALA A 182 -31.02 13.91 18.64
N ALA A 183 -30.78 14.05 19.95
CA ALA A 183 -31.24 15.19 20.73
C ALA A 183 -30.48 16.49 20.37
N ALA A 184 -29.19 16.40 20.08
CA ALA A 184 -28.39 17.54 19.63
C ALA A 184 -28.71 17.98 18.18
N LEU A 185 -29.07 17.03 17.30
CA LEU A 185 -29.37 17.29 15.89
C LEU A 185 -30.67 18.07 15.67
N VAL A 186 -31.70 17.84 16.48
CA VAL A 186 -32.99 18.55 16.37
C VAL A 186 -32.84 20.01 16.81
N GLY A 187 -32.02 20.29 17.84
CA GLY A 187 -31.74 21.65 18.29
C GLY A 187 -30.93 22.48 17.29
N VAL A 188 -29.93 21.88 16.63
CA VAL A 188 -29.09 22.56 15.63
C VAL A 188 -29.82 22.76 14.29
N MET A 189 -30.70 21.82 13.90
CA MET A 189 -31.58 21.96 12.72
C MET A 189 -32.60 23.09 12.88
N ALA A 190 -33.21 23.25 14.06
CA ALA A 190 -34.17 24.33 14.31
C ALA A 190 -33.51 25.72 14.27
N LEU A 191 -32.29 25.85 14.81
CA LEU A 191 -31.51 27.09 14.74
C LEU A 191 -31.04 27.40 13.30
N GLY A 192 -30.62 26.36 12.56
CA GLY A 192 -30.15 26.47 11.18
C GLY A 192 -31.26 26.87 10.20
N ILE A 193 -32.47 26.36 10.37
CA ILE A 193 -33.64 26.74 9.55
C ILE A 193 -34.03 28.21 9.80
N ALA A 194 -33.95 28.68 11.04
CA ALA A 194 -34.23 30.09 11.38
C ALA A 194 -33.19 31.06 10.80
N VAL A 195 -31.90 30.69 10.83
CA VAL A 195 -30.80 31.47 10.24
C VAL A 195 -30.85 31.46 8.72
N TYR A 196 -31.20 30.32 8.11
CA TYR A 196 -31.37 30.17 6.66
C TYR A 196 -32.56 30.99 6.13
N ALA A 197 -33.69 30.99 6.83
CA ALA A 197 -34.85 31.81 6.46
C ALA A 197 -34.55 33.34 6.50
N LEU A 198 -33.67 33.77 7.40
CA LEU A 198 -33.21 35.17 7.48
C LEU A 198 -32.20 35.53 6.36
N GLN A 199 -31.42 34.57 5.87
CA GLN A 199 -30.39 34.79 4.83
C GLN A 199 -30.95 34.71 3.40
N VAL A 200 -31.98 33.89 3.14
CA VAL A 200 -32.60 33.70 1.82
C VAL A 200 -33.30 34.96 1.28
N SER A 201 -33.67 35.92 2.14
CA SER A 201 -34.26 37.19 1.70
C SER A 201 -33.29 38.15 1.01
N THR A 202 -31.98 37.87 0.98
CA THR A 202 -30.98 38.88 0.56
C THR A 202 -30.17 38.60 -0.70
N ARG A 203 -30.26 37.44 -1.36
CA ARG A 203 -29.45 37.22 -2.59
C ARG A 203 -30.18 36.42 -3.66
N ALA A 204 -31.05 37.13 -4.39
CA ALA A 204 -31.37 36.81 -5.77
C ALA A 204 -30.24 37.32 -6.68
N ASN A 205 -29.57 36.40 -7.39
CA ASN A 205 -29.09 36.50 -8.78
C ASN A 205 -27.81 35.66 -9.04
N GLY A 206 -28.00 34.58 -9.82
CA GLY A 206 -27.09 33.84 -10.74
C GLY A 206 -25.64 33.56 -10.31
N GLY A 207 -25.07 32.35 -10.36
CA GLY A 207 -25.38 31.12 -11.09
C GLY A 207 -24.10 30.57 -11.72
N ASN A 208 -23.55 29.46 -11.21
CA ASN A 208 -22.72 28.48 -11.93
C ASN A 208 -22.70 27.14 -11.13
N PRO A 209 -22.36 25.98 -11.72
CA PRO A 209 -23.24 24.81 -11.69
C PRO A 209 -22.78 23.73 -10.70
N ALA A 210 -23.67 22.75 -10.59
CA ALA A 210 -23.69 21.58 -9.72
C ALA A 210 -22.38 20.77 -9.60
N PHE A 211 -22.12 20.33 -8.37
CA PHE A 211 -21.41 19.09 -8.06
C PHE A 211 -22.44 17.96 -7.90
N PRO A 212 -22.37 16.85 -8.66
CA PRO A 212 -22.99 15.61 -8.25
C PRO A 212 -21.93 14.58 -7.85
N GLY A 213 -22.13 13.95 -6.68
CA GLY A 213 -21.42 12.73 -6.31
C GLY A 213 -21.07 12.62 -4.82
N GLN A 214 -22.06 12.57 -3.93
CA GLN A 214 -21.90 11.91 -2.64
C GLN A 214 -22.59 10.55 -2.74
N GLY A 215 -21.84 9.45 -2.66
CA GLY A 215 -22.42 8.12 -2.65
C GLY A 215 -21.48 6.99 -3.05
N GLU A 216 -20.37 6.81 -2.32
CA GLU A 216 -19.67 5.54 -2.03
C GLU A 216 -18.32 5.90 -1.37
N ALA A 217 -17.96 5.21 -0.28
CA ALA A 217 -16.64 5.39 0.30
C ALA A 217 -15.59 4.93 -0.73
N ALA A 218 -14.58 5.76 -1.02
CA ALA A 218 -13.53 5.40 -1.97
C ALA A 218 -12.88 4.06 -1.56
N PRO A 219 -12.42 3.21 -2.50
CA PRO A 219 -11.74 1.95 -2.15
C PRO A 219 -10.59 2.19 -1.15
N PRO A 220 -10.24 1.24 -0.26
CA PRO A 220 -9.21 1.45 0.76
C PRO A 220 -7.87 2.01 0.23
N ALA A 221 -7.45 1.56 -0.96
CA ALA A 221 -6.27 2.10 -1.64
C ALA A 221 -6.42 3.58 -2.05
N MET A 222 -7.62 4.00 -2.46
CA MET A 222 -7.92 5.40 -2.77
C MET A 222 -8.00 6.26 -1.51
N GLN A 223 -8.53 5.73 -0.40
CA GLN A 223 -8.53 6.45 0.89
C GLN A 223 -7.11 6.72 1.38
N GLN A 224 -6.20 5.75 1.27
CA GLN A 224 -4.79 5.94 1.62
C GLN A 224 -4.10 6.99 0.74
N LEU A 225 -4.38 7.00 -0.56
CA LEU A 225 -3.85 8.01 -1.47
C LEU A 225 -4.40 9.40 -1.13
N GLN A 226 -5.69 9.51 -0.80
CA GLN A 226 -6.32 10.77 -0.37
C GLN A 226 -5.74 11.27 0.96
N ALA A 227 -5.47 10.38 1.92
CA ALA A 227 -4.83 10.73 3.18
C ALA A 227 -3.40 11.27 2.96
N LYS A 228 -2.60 10.61 2.12
CA LYS A 228 -1.26 11.09 1.73
C LYS A 228 -1.32 12.42 1.00
N GLU A 229 -2.31 12.61 0.13
CA GLU A 229 -2.51 13.89 -0.54
C GLU A 229 -2.75 15.01 0.47
N LEU A 230 -3.60 14.77 1.48
CA LEU A 230 -3.88 15.73 2.54
C LEU A 230 -2.63 16.04 3.38
N GLU A 231 -1.87 15.01 3.77
CA GLU A 231 -0.63 15.15 4.53
C GLU A 231 0.38 16.05 3.79
N TYR A 232 0.65 15.77 2.51
CA TYR A 232 1.58 16.60 1.74
C TYR A 232 1.06 18.03 1.52
N ARG A 233 -0.26 18.22 1.39
CA ARG A 233 -0.86 19.56 1.33
C ARG A 233 -0.65 20.33 2.64
N GLN A 234 -0.78 19.68 3.79
CA GLN A 234 -0.50 20.31 5.09
C GLN A 234 0.98 20.72 5.20
N ARG A 235 1.90 19.86 4.75
CA ARG A 235 3.34 20.20 4.69
C ARG A 235 3.60 21.42 3.81
N LEU A 236 2.94 21.55 2.66
CA LEU A 236 3.07 22.72 1.80
C LEU A 236 2.43 23.99 2.37
N ASN A 237 1.41 23.87 3.21
CA ASN A 237 0.87 25.02 3.93
C ASN A 237 1.87 25.57 4.96
N GLN A 238 2.64 24.68 5.60
CA GLN A 238 3.69 25.06 6.55
C GLN A 238 4.96 25.55 5.84
N ASN A 239 5.35 24.86 4.75
CA ASN A 239 6.50 25.20 3.94
C ASN A 239 6.18 25.06 2.44
N PRO A 240 5.83 26.16 1.76
CA PRO A 240 5.49 26.13 0.33
C PRO A 240 6.63 25.69 -0.61
N ARG A 241 7.87 25.61 -0.11
CA ARG A 241 9.06 25.19 -0.86
C ARG A 241 9.54 23.79 -0.46
N ASP A 242 8.73 23.02 0.27
CA ASP A 242 9.04 21.61 0.58
C ASP A 242 9.02 20.77 -0.70
N VAL A 243 10.22 20.55 -1.26
CA VAL A 243 10.44 19.80 -2.50
C VAL A 243 9.96 18.36 -2.35
N ALA A 244 10.15 17.73 -1.19
CA ALA A 244 9.72 16.36 -0.95
C ALA A 244 8.20 16.25 -0.94
N ALA A 245 7.48 17.22 -0.34
CA ALA A 245 6.02 17.27 -0.38
C ALA A 245 5.48 17.56 -1.80
N LEU A 246 6.15 18.41 -2.58
CA LEU A 246 5.80 18.64 -3.99
C LEU A 246 5.95 17.37 -4.83
N ILE A 247 7.07 16.65 -4.69
CA ILE A 247 7.27 15.35 -5.36
C ILE A 247 6.23 14.34 -4.88
N GLY A 248 5.97 14.29 -3.58
CA GLY A 248 4.95 13.43 -2.97
C GLY A 248 3.56 13.66 -3.57
N LEU A 249 3.13 14.92 -3.70
CA LEU A 249 1.87 15.25 -4.37
C LEU A 249 1.86 14.89 -5.85
N GLY A 250 2.99 15.05 -6.54
CA GLY A 250 3.17 14.59 -7.91
C GLY A 250 2.90 13.09 -8.04
N ASN A 251 3.55 12.29 -7.18
CA ASN A 251 3.44 10.84 -7.17
C ASN A 251 2.01 10.39 -6.83
N VAL A 252 1.42 10.94 -5.76
CA VAL A 252 0.04 10.60 -5.33
C VAL A 252 -0.96 10.91 -6.42
N ASN A 253 -0.86 12.07 -7.07
CA ASN A 253 -1.75 12.42 -8.17
C ASN A 253 -1.52 11.52 -9.39
N ALA A 254 -0.29 11.11 -9.69
CA ALA A 254 -0.02 10.16 -10.76
C ALA A 254 -0.63 8.77 -10.47
N ASP A 255 -0.54 8.29 -9.22
CA ASP A 255 -1.13 7.02 -8.79
C ASP A 255 -2.65 7.06 -8.85
N ILE A 256 -3.27 8.14 -8.33
CA ILE A 256 -4.72 8.37 -8.45
C ILE A 256 -5.12 8.41 -9.93
N ALA A 257 -4.38 9.11 -10.78
CA ALA A 257 -4.66 9.19 -12.20
C ALA A 257 -4.55 7.83 -12.90
N GLN A 258 -3.62 6.97 -12.50
CA GLN A 258 -3.51 5.62 -13.06
C GLN A 258 -4.69 4.72 -12.66
N ILE A 259 -5.23 4.88 -11.44
CA ILE A 259 -6.40 4.13 -10.96
C ILE A 259 -7.67 4.64 -11.63
N THR A 260 -7.89 5.96 -11.59
CA THR A 260 -9.13 6.62 -12.05
C THR A 260 -9.16 6.88 -13.56
N LYS A 261 -8.01 6.78 -14.24
CA LYS A 261 -7.81 7.24 -15.62
C LYS A 261 -8.12 8.73 -15.81
N SER A 262 -8.06 9.52 -14.73
CA SER A 262 -8.36 10.95 -14.75
C SER A 262 -7.21 11.77 -15.34
N THR A 263 -7.52 12.56 -16.38
CA THR A 263 -6.61 13.53 -16.97
C THR A 263 -6.31 14.70 -16.03
N ASP A 264 -7.25 15.07 -15.16
CA ASP A 264 -7.06 16.17 -14.20
C ASP A 264 -5.99 15.81 -13.17
N HIS A 265 -5.97 14.58 -12.68
CA HIS A 265 -4.93 14.12 -11.78
C HIS A 265 -3.57 13.99 -12.47
N PHE A 266 -3.50 13.60 -13.75
CA PHE A 266 -2.25 13.67 -14.50
C PHE A 266 -1.75 15.12 -14.67
N ARG A 267 -2.65 16.08 -14.91
CA ARG A 267 -2.31 17.51 -14.99
C ARG A 267 -1.81 18.04 -13.64
N ALA A 268 -2.46 17.65 -12.54
CA ALA A 268 -2.02 17.99 -11.19
C ALA A 268 -0.62 17.41 -10.90
N ALA A 269 -0.37 16.15 -11.25
CA ALA A 269 0.92 15.50 -11.09
C ALA A 269 2.03 16.27 -11.81
N ALA A 270 1.85 16.55 -13.12
CA ALA A 270 2.81 17.33 -13.90
C ALA A 270 3.07 18.73 -13.30
N SER A 271 2.02 19.40 -12.80
CA SER A 271 2.13 20.71 -12.14
C SER A 271 2.99 20.65 -10.87
N TYR A 272 2.79 19.66 -10.01
CA TYR A 272 3.57 19.51 -8.78
C TYR A 272 5.04 19.13 -9.05
N TYR A 273 5.29 18.24 -10.01
CA TYR A 273 6.67 17.94 -10.43
C TYR A 273 7.38 19.17 -11.00
N ASN A 274 6.70 19.97 -11.83
CA ASN A 274 7.27 21.20 -12.36
C ASN A 274 7.59 22.21 -11.23
N LYS A 275 6.73 22.32 -10.21
CA LYS A 275 7.02 23.15 -9.02
C LYS A 275 8.26 22.64 -8.28
N ALA A 276 8.40 21.31 -8.09
CA ALA A 276 9.59 20.72 -7.48
C ALA A 276 10.85 21.03 -8.30
N LEU A 277 10.78 20.88 -9.63
CA LEU A 277 11.90 21.13 -10.55
C LEU A 277 12.29 22.61 -10.68
N LYS A 278 11.39 23.54 -10.36
CA LYS A 278 11.76 24.97 -10.23
C LYS A 278 12.64 25.25 -9.02
N ILE A 279 12.61 24.38 -8.01
CA ILE A 279 13.41 24.50 -6.78
C ILE A 279 14.68 23.64 -6.90
N ALA A 280 14.53 22.39 -7.34
CA ALA A 280 15.61 21.42 -7.56
C ALA A 280 15.62 20.95 -9.03
N PRO A 281 16.28 21.69 -9.95
CA PRO A 281 16.16 21.50 -11.40
C PRO A 281 16.88 20.26 -11.95
N ASP A 282 17.76 19.66 -11.16
CA ASP A 282 18.71 18.61 -11.51
C ASP A 282 18.27 17.20 -11.07
N ASN A 283 16.97 16.99 -10.85
CA ASN A 283 16.45 15.68 -10.48
C ASN A 283 15.92 14.90 -11.71
N PRO A 284 16.67 13.92 -12.25
CA PRO A 284 16.26 13.16 -13.43
C PRO A 284 15.11 12.19 -13.16
N ASN A 285 14.92 11.71 -11.91
CA ASN A 285 13.79 10.86 -11.55
C ASN A 285 12.48 11.66 -11.68
N VAL A 286 12.44 12.85 -11.05
CA VAL A 286 11.25 13.73 -11.09
C VAL A 286 10.92 14.17 -12.51
N ARG A 287 11.93 14.49 -13.34
CA ARG A 287 11.70 14.78 -14.77
C ARG A 287 11.14 13.59 -15.52
N THR A 288 11.63 12.39 -15.22
CA THR A 288 11.14 11.14 -15.82
C THR A 288 9.69 10.86 -15.42
N ASP A 289 9.33 11.07 -14.15
CA ASP A 289 7.96 10.89 -13.65
C ASP A 289 6.99 11.95 -14.19
N MET A 290 7.44 13.19 -14.33
CA MET A 290 6.68 14.26 -15.00
C MET A 290 6.39 13.92 -16.45
N ALA A 291 7.35 13.32 -17.15
CA ALA A 291 7.15 12.91 -18.53
C ALA A 291 6.11 11.79 -18.68
N ILE A 292 5.99 10.88 -17.72
CA ILE A 292 4.91 9.88 -17.69
C ILE A 292 3.56 10.58 -17.65
N ALA A 293 3.40 11.61 -16.78
CA ALA A 293 2.17 12.37 -16.70
C ALA A 293 1.84 13.06 -18.05
N HIS A 294 2.81 13.70 -18.69
CA HIS A 294 2.62 14.30 -20.03
C HIS A 294 2.24 13.26 -21.09
N PHE A 295 2.82 12.06 -21.05
CA PHE A 295 2.45 11.00 -21.99
C PHE A 295 0.99 10.57 -21.85
N TYR A 296 0.49 10.40 -20.62
CA TYR A 296 -0.91 10.07 -20.38
C TYR A 296 -1.89 11.22 -20.68
N LEU A 297 -1.41 12.46 -20.69
CA LEU A 297 -2.16 13.62 -21.20
C LEU A 297 -2.21 13.69 -22.74
N GLY A 298 -1.54 12.77 -23.45
CA GLY A 298 -1.40 12.80 -24.90
C GLY A 298 -0.33 13.76 -25.41
N GLU A 299 0.41 14.41 -24.52
CA GLU A 299 1.45 15.40 -24.82
C GLU A 299 2.79 14.69 -25.08
N VAL A 300 2.81 13.80 -26.07
CA VAL A 300 3.92 12.87 -26.34
C VAL A 300 5.24 13.60 -26.62
N ASP A 301 5.21 14.71 -27.36
CA ASP A 301 6.42 15.50 -27.66
C ASP A 301 7.03 16.13 -26.40
N THR A 302 6.18 16.64 -25.51
CA THR A 302 6.59 17.17 -24.21
C THR A 302 7.21 16.07 -23.36
N ALA A 303 6.58 14.89 -23.28
CA ALA A 303 7.11 13.75 -22.56
C ALA A 303 8.51 13.34 -23.06
N ILE A 304 8.69 13.24 -24.38
CA ILE A 304 9.99 12.93 -25.00
C ILE A 304 11.03 14.01 -24.67
N LYS A 305 10.66 15.28 -24.74
CA LYS A 305 11.55 16.41 -24.41
C LYS A 305 12.04 16.35 -22.96
N GLU A 306 11.14 16.09 -22.02
CA GLU A 306 11.47 16.02 -20.59
C GLU A 306 12.36 14.82 -20.25
N VAL A 307 12.08 13.64 -20.82
CA VAL A 307 12.95 12.47 -20.64
C VAL A 307 14.34 12.69 -21.24
N LYS A 308 14.43 13.31 -22.42
CA LYS A 308 15.74 13.68 -23.01
C LYS A 308 16.50 14.65 -22.11
N GLN A 309 15.81 15.58 -21.45
CA GLN A 309 16.45 16.47 -20.48
C GLN A 309 16.91 15.71 -19.24
N ALA A 310 16.14 14.74 -18.74
CA ALA A 310 16.57 13.85 -17.65
C ALA A 310 17.85 13.07 -18.01
N LEU A 311 17.93 12.55 -19.25
CA LEU A 311 19.09 11.82 -19.75
C LEU A 311 20.35 12.69 -19.95
N LYS A 312 20.22 14.02 -20.06
CA LYS A 312 21.39 14.92 -20.01
C LYS A 312 22.05 14.92 -18.63
N TYR A 313 21.27 14.80 -17.55
CA TYR A 313 21.78 14.75 -16.18
C TYR A 313 22.19 13.35 -15.76
N ALA A 314 21.45 12.33 -16.21
CA ALA A 314 21.76 10.93 -15.94
C ALA A 314 21.74 10.10 -17.24
N PRO A 315 22.85 10.08 -18.00
CA PRO A 315 22.91 9.40 -19.30
C PRO A 315 22.67 7.89 -19.27
N ASN A 316 22.86 7.25 -18.11
CA ASN A 316 22.65 5.82 -17.91
C ASN A 316 21.39 5.54 -17.07
N HIS A 317 20.39 6.42 -17.08
CA HIS A 317 19.18 6.24 -16.28
C HIS A 317 18.26 5.17 -16.89
N PRO A 318 18.09 3.99 -16.26
CA PRO A 318 17.38 2.88 -16.90
C PRO A 318 15.89 3.18 -17.16
N GLN A 319 15.20 3.77 -16.17
CA GLN A 319 13.78 4.12 -16.29
C GLN A 319 13.52 5.16 -17.39
N ALA A 320 14.38 6.17 -17.49
CA ALA A 320 14.28 7.21 -18.51
C ALA A 320 14.41 6.60 -19.92
N HIS A 321 15.41 5.75 -20.16
CA HIS A 321 15.52 5.05 -21.45
C HIS A 321 14.33 4.13 -21.74
N TYR A 322 13.83 3.40 -20.74
CA TYR A 322 12.65 2.55 -20.91
C TYR A 322 11.41 3.39 -21.29
N ASN A 323 11.13 4.45 -20.54
CA ASN A 323 10.00 5.35 -20.80
C ASN A 323 10.13 6.02 -22.17
N LEU A 324 11.33 6.46 -22.56
CA LEU A 324 11.57 7.03 -23.88
C LEU A 324 11.27 6.02 -25.00
N GLY A 325 11.68 4.75 -24.80
CA GLY A 325 11.32 3.65 -25.69
C GLY A 325 9.81 3.45 -25.83
N VAL A 326 9.08 3.47 -24.71
CA VAL A 326 7.62 3.40 -24.68
C VAL A 326 6.98 4.58 -25.41
N PHE A 327 7.47 5.80 -25.21
CA PHE A 327 6.91 7.00 -25.83
C PHE A 327 7.11 7.00 -27.35
N TYR A 328 8.28 6.56 -27.82
CA TYR A 328 8.54 6.39 -29.23
C TYR A 328 7.63 5.34 -29.86
N PHE A 329 7.53 4.15 -29.26
CA PHE A 329 6.75 3.07 -29.83
C PHE A 329 5.25 3.33 -29.76
N LYS A 330 4.71 3.64 -28.58
CA LYS A 330 3.27 3.76 -28.38
C LYS A 330 2.73 5.11 -28.83
N GLY A 331 3.47 6.20 -28.58
CA GLY A 331 3.07 7.56 -28.89
C GLY A 331 3.42 7.99 -30.31
N LYS A 332 4.69 7.83 -30.72
CA LYS A 332 5.15 8.26 -32.05
C LYS A 332 5.06 7.20 -33.14
N LYS A 333 4.78 5.93 -32.78
CA LYS A 333 4.84 4.79 -33.71
C LYS A 333 6.21 4.65 -34.38
N ASP A 334 7.27 5.11 -33.72
CA ASP A 334 8.65 5.04 -34.18
C ASP A 334 9.36 3.85 -33.52
N SER A 335 9.27 2.69 -34.17
CA SER A 335 9.90 1.45 -33.70
C SER A 335 11.42 1.55 -33.67
N VAL A 336 12.04 2.29 -34.60
CA VAL A 336 13.51 2.40 -34.70
C VAL A 336 14.07 3.12 -33.48
N SER A 337 13.52 4.30 -33.16
CA SER A 337 13.92 5.03 -31.97
C SER A 337 13.58 4.24 -30.71
N ALA A 338 12.42 3.57 -30.66
CA ALA A 338 12.05 2.76 -29.51
C ALA A 338 13.05 1.63 -29.23
N VAL A 339 13.44 0.87 -30.26
CA VAL A 339 14.43 -0.23 -30.13
C VAL A 339 15.77 0.29 -29.61
N ARG A 340 16.23 1.45 -30.09
CA ARG A 340 17.49 2.05 -29.62
C ARG A 340 17.44 2.34 -28.11
N GLU A 341 16.38 2.97 -27.64
CA GLU A 341 16.25 3.37 -26.23
C GLU A 341 15.99 2.16 -25.32
N LEU A 342 15.20 1.18 -25.75
CA LEU A 342 15.00 -0.05 -24.97
C LEU A 342 16.30 -0.86 -24.81
N ASN A 343 17.14 -0.90 -25.84
CA ASN A 343 18.48 -1.48 -25.71
C ASN A 343 19.39 -0.67 -24.78
N ALA A 344 19.26 0.66 -24.75
CA ALA A 344 19.96 1.49 -23.79
C ALA A 344 19.50 1.22 -22.35
N ALA A 345 18.20 1.04 -22.12
CA ALA A 345 17.65 0.63 -20.82
C ALA A 345 18.21 -0.72 -20.36
N ILE A 346 18.30 -1.71 -21.26
CA ILE A 346 18.90 -3.03 -20.97
C ILE A 346 20.39 -2.91 -20.65
N ARG A 347 21.14 -2.02 -21.31
CA ARG A 347 22.56 -1.82 -21.01
C ARG A 347 22.77 -1.15 -19.65
N ALA A 348 21.90 -0.20 -19.32
CA ALA A 348 21.94 0.54 -18.06
C ALA A 348 21.51 -0.31 -16.85
N ASP A 349 20.57 -1.24 -17.05
CA ASP A 349 20.12 -2.21 -16.06
C ASP A 349 20.16 -3.63 -16.65
N LYS A 350 21.32 -4.29 -16.60
CA LYS A 350 21.56 -5.56 -17.32
C LYS A 350 20.71 -6.75 -16.81
N VAL A 351 20.38 -6.73 -15.51
CA VAL A 351 19.78 -7.88 -14.80
C VAL A 351 18.48 -7.52 -14.06
N GLY A 352 18.12 -6.24 -13.95
CA GLY A 352 16.93 -5.79 -13.24
C GLY A 352 15.62 -5.82 -14.04
N GLU A 353 14.56 -5.35 -13.38
CA GLU A 353 13.18 -5.42 -13.86
C GLU A 353 12.97 -4.71 -15.20
N LEU A 354 13.62 -3.57 -15.40
CA LEU A 354 13.46 -2.76 -16.61
C LEU A 354 14.06 -3.45 -17.83
N SER A 355 15.13 -4.22 -17.63
CA SER A 355 15.69 -5.10 -18.65
C SER A 355 14.66 -6.12 -19.16
N GLY A 356 13.91 -6.74 -18.24
CA GLY A 356 12.85 -7.69 -18.57
C GLY A 356 11.70 -7.03 -19.34
N GLN A 357 11.23 -5.88 -18.84
CA GLN A 357 10.16 -5.11 -19.50
C GLN A 357 10.57 -4.61 -20.88
N ALA A 358 11.83 -4.15 -21.03
CA ALA A 358 12.37 -3.71 -22.30
C ALA A 358 12.48 -4.86 -23.32
N ARG A 359 12.96 -6.04 -22.90
CA ARG A 359 13.00 -7.23 -23.77
C ARG A 359 11.62 -7.66 -24.23
N GLU A 360 10.61 -7.56 -23.38
CA GLU A 360 9.22 -7.87 -23.76
C GLU A 360 8.70 -6.89 -24.81
N LEU A 361 8.89 -5.59 -24.59
CA LEU A 361 8.46 -4.59 -25.55
C LEU A 361 9.22 -4.71 -26.89
N LEU A 362 10.49 -5.10 -26.87
CA LEU A 362 11.25 -5.43 -28.09
C LEU A 362 10.66 -6.63 -28.84
N ARG A 363 10.11 -7.64 -28.14
CA ARG A 363 9.40 -8.76 -28.78
C ARG A 363 8.10 -8.30 -29.41
N GLU A 364 7.33 -7.46 -28.73
CA GLU A 364 6.10 -6.85 -29.25
C GLU A 364 6.37 -6.08 -30.54
N ILE A 365 7.37 -5.18 -30.55
CA ILE A 365 7.77 -4.40 -31.72
C ILE A 365 8.07 -5.32 -32.92
N ARG A 366 8.92 -6.34 -32.73
CA ARG A 366 9.30 -7.29 -33.79
C ARG A 366 8.11 -8.08 -34.33
N THR A 367 7.13 -8.36 -33.48
CA THR A 367 5.94 -9.12 -33.87
C THR A 367 5.02 -8.25 -34.72
N GLN A 368 4.84 -6.99 -34.34
CA GLN A 368 4.05 -6.02 -35.10
C GLN A 368 4.67 -5.73 -36.47
N GLU A 369 6.00 -5.59 -36.56
CA GLU A 369 6.70 -5.38 -37.84
C GLU A 369 6.55 -6.57 -38.80
N ARG A 370 6.53 -7.80 -38.26
CA ARG A 370 6.28 -9.00 -39.07
C ARG A 370 4.85 -9.10 -39.57
N GLN A 371 3.88 -8.64 -38.77
CA GLN A 371 2.46 -8.67 -39.13
C GLN A 371 2.05 -7.52 -40.05
N GLY A 372 2.71 -6.36 -39.98
CA GLY A 372 2.45 -5.21 -40.85
C GLY A 372 3.22 -5.19 -42.17
N GLY A 373 4.10 -6.18 -42.39
CA GLY A 373 4.86 -6.36 -43.64
C GLY A 373 4.31 -7.44 -44.57
N GLN A 374 3.15 -8.03 -44.24
CA GLN A 374 2.30 -8.82 -45.14
C GLN A 374 1.15 -7.94 -45.62
#